data_AF-A0A916I3K7-F1
#
_entry.id   AF-A0A916I3K7-F1
#
_cell.length_a   1.000
_cell.length_b   1.000
_cell.length_c   1.000
_cell.angle_alpha   90.00
_cell.angle_beta   90.00
_cell.angle_gamma   90.00
#
_symmetry.space_group_name_H-M   'P 1'
#
loop_
_entity.id
_entity.type
_entity.pdbx_description
1 polymer ?
#
loop_
_entity_poly.entity_id
_entity_poly.type
_entity_poly.pdbx_seq_one_letter_code
_entity_poly.pdbx_strand_id
1 'polypeptide(L)' 'MKNVDELRGQLAEVFAKLRDGEMKPGEAAELANLAGKMIGSAKVQVEYYALRKEAPTIEFLRSECLTPPPKVTK' A
#
# COMPACT_ATOMS: atom_id res chain seq x y z
N MET A 1 -4.50 -9.79 -2.24
CA MET A 1 -3.82 -8.57 -1.78
C MET A 1 -2.85 -8.93 -0.67
N LYS A 2 -1.56 -8.94 -0.98
CA LYS A 2 -0.50 -9.35 -0.05
C LYS A 2 0.30 -8.16 0.48
N ASN A 3 0.45 -7.10 -0.30
CA ASN A 3 1.25 -5.94 0.05
C ASN A 3 0.69 -4.62 -0.52
N VAL A 4 1.38 -3.53 -0.22
CA VAL A 4 1.01 -2.17 -0.60
C VAL A 4 1.07 -1.93 -2.11
N ASP A 5 1.91 -2.65 -2.84
CA ASP A 5 2.00 -2.52 -4.30
C ASP A 5 0.77 -3.13 -4.97
N GLU A 6 0.35 -4.33 -4.55
CA GLU A 6 -0.91 -4.93 -4.99
C GLU A 6 -2.12 -4.02 -4.64
N LEU A 7 -2.13 -3.42 -3.45
CA LEU A 7 -3.20 -2.48 -3.06
C LEU A 7 -3.26 -1.26 -3.99
N ARG A 8 -2.11 -0.66 -4.31
CA ARG A 8 -2.04 0.48 -5.23
C ARG A 8 -2.49 0.10 -6.64
N GLY A 9 -2.11 -1.08 -7.12
CA GLY A 9 -2.57 -1.60 -8.41
C GLY A 9 -4.10 -1.71 -8.46
N GLN A 10 -4.71 -2.30 -7.43
CA GLN A 10 -6.17 -2.42 -7.35
C GLN A 10 -6.87 -1.04 -7.26
N LEU A 11 -6.31 -0.09 -6.52
CA LEU A 11 -6.85 1.28 -6.48
C LEU A 11 -6.74 2.00 -7.83
N ALA A 12 -5.66 1.76 -8.59
CA ALA A 12 -5.50 2.30 -9.94
C ALA A 12 -6.56 1.72 -10.90
N GLU A 13 -6.85 0.42 -10.80
CA GLU A 13 -7.93 -0.21 -11.56
C GLU A 13 -9.32 0.35 -11.20
N VAL A 14 -9.58 0.56 -9.90
CA VAL A 14 -10.82 1.20 -9.42
C VAL A 14 -10.98 2.60 -10.02
N PHE A 15 -9.90 3.39 -10.02
CA PHE A 15 -9.90 4.72 -10.63
C PHE A 15 -10.22 4.66 -12.14
N ALA A 16 -9.60 3.73 -12.87
CA ALA A 16 -9.85 3.56 -14.30
C ALA A 16 -11.32 3.21 -14.57
N LYS A 17 -11.87 2.21 -13.86
CA LYS A 17 -13.28 1.81 -14.00
C LYS A 17 -14.26 2.91 -13.63
N LEU A 18 -13.96 3.68 -12.58
CA LEU A 18 -14.78 4.83 -12.20
C LEU A 18 -14.78 5.91 -13.28
N ARG A 19 -13.60 6.23 -13.82
CA ARG A 19 -13.44 7.22 -14.90
C ARG A 19 -14.18 6.80 -16.16
N ASP A 20 -14.12 5.52 -16.51
CA ASP A 20 -14.70 4.97 -17.74
C ASP A 20 -16.21 4.68 -17.60
N GLY A 21 -16.79 4.92 -16.41
CA GLY A 21 -18.22 4.74 -16.13
C GLY A 21 -18.64 3.29 -15.85
N GLU A 22 -17.67 2.38 -15.75
CA GLU A 22 -17.89 0.95 -15.48
C GLU A 22 -18.12 0.64 -13.99
N MET A 23 -17.88 1.61 -13.10
CA MET A 23 -18.07 1.48 -11.65
C MET A 23 -18.84 2.67 -11.08
N LYS A 24 -19.70 2.40 -10.09
CA LYS A 24 -20.45 3.48 -9.42
C LYS A 24 -19.55 4.24 -8.44
N PRO A 25 -19.73 5.57 -8.30
CA PRO A 25 -18.97 6.36 -7.33
C PRO A 25 -19.04 5.83 -5.88
N GLY A 26 -20.20 5.29 -5.47
CA GLY A 26 -20.36 4.72 -4.13
C GLY A 26 -19.51 3.47 -3.89
N GLU A 27 -19.40 2.58 -4.89
CA GLU A 27 -18.57 1.37 -4.79
C GLU A 27 -17.09 1.75 -4.73
N ALA A 28 -16.67 2.69 -5.57
CA ALA A 28 -15.30 3.22 -5.55
C ALA A 28 -14.95 3.88 -4.21
N ALA A 29 -15.89 4.62 -3.60
CA ALA A 29 -15.71 5.24 -2.29
C ALA A 29 -15.52 4.20 -1.17
N GLU A 30 -16.31 3.12 -1.16
CA GLU A 30 -16.15 2.04 -0.18
C GLU A 30 -14.80 1.32 -0.34
N LEU A 31 -14.36 1.06 -1.58
CA LEU A 31 -13.04 0.46 -1.84
C LEU A 31 -11.90 1.38 -1.37
N ALA A 32 -12.00 2.69 -1.64
CA ALA A 32 -11.02 3.67 -1.16
C ALA A 32 -10.98 3.76 0.37
N ASN A 33 -12.13 3.70 1.04
CA ASN A 33 -12.24 3.67 2.51
C ASN A 33 -11.56 2.43 3.11
N LEU A 34 -11.83 1.25 2.56
CA LEU A 34 -11.20 0.00 2.99
C LEU A 34 -9.68 0.05 2.81
N ALA A 35 -9.21 0.53 1.65
CA ALA A 35 -7.79 0.74 1.40
C ALA A 35 -7.14 1.69 2.41
N GLY A 36 -7.81 2.81 2.71
CA GLY A 36 -7.36 3.77 3.72
C GLY A 36 -7.20 3.14 5.11
N LYS A 37 -8.13 2.27 5.52
CA LYS A 37 -8.06 1.53 6.80
C LYS A 37 -6.88 0.55 6.83
N MET A 38 -6.59 -0.14 5.73
CA MET A 38 -5.43 -1.04 5.63
C MET A 38 -4.11 -0.28 5.77
N ILE A 39 -3.98 0.85 5.06
CA ILE A 39 -2.81 1.74 5.16
C ILE A 39 -2.69 2.30 6.59
N GLY A 40 -3.82 2.72 7.19
CA GLY A 40 -3.87 3.22 8.56
C GLY A 40 -3.39 2.20 9.58
N SER A 41 -3.80 0.93 9.46
CA SER A 41 -3.33 -0.16 10.32
C SER A 41 -1.82 -0.37 10.21
N ALA A 42 -1.27 -0.38 8.99
CA ALA A 42 0.17 -0.49 8.77
C ALA A 42 0.95 0.71 9.32
N LYS A 43 0.40 1.92 9.22
CA LYS A 43 0.98 3.13 9.84
C LYS A 43 1.07 3.01 11.35
N VAL A 44 -0.01 2.59 12.01
CA VAL A 44 -0.02 2.35 13.48
C VAL A 44 1.04 1.31 13.85
N GLN A 45 1.20 0.26 13.04
CA GLN A 45 2.24 -0.74 13.26
C GLN A 45 3.65 -0.12 13.18
N VAL A 46 3.95 0.70 12.16
CA VAL A 46 5.23 1.43 12.06
C VAL A 46 5.47 2.31 13.29
N GLU A 47 4.47 3.08 13.70
CA GLU A 47 4.56 3.98 14.86
C GLU A 47 4.82 3.22 16.16
N TYR A 48 4.13 2.10 16.37
CA TYR A 48 4.32 1.25 17.54
C TYR A 48 5.76 0.71 17.63
N TYR A 49 6.33 0.25 16.52
CA TYR A 49 7.71 -0.22 16.50
C TYR A 49 8.74 0.90 16.69
N ALA A 50 8.47 2.09 16.15
CA ALA A 50 9.30 3.27 16.38
C ALA A 50 9.37 3.62 17.87
N LEU A 51 8.24 3.56 18.60
CA LEU A 51 8.20 3.76 20.06
C LEU A 51 9.03 2.72 20.83
N ARG A 52 9.12 1.50 20.30
CA ARG A 52 9.95 0.41 20.86
C ARG A 52 11.42 0.46 20.44
N LYS A 53 11.79 1.40 19.56
CA LYS A 53 13.14 1.48 18.95
C LYS A 53 13.51 0.22 18.17
N GLU A 54 12.53 -0.41 17.54
CA GLU A 54 12.70 -1.61 16.72
C GLU A 54 12.55 -1.26 15.23
N ALA A 55 13.32 -1.96 14.38
CA ALA A 55 13.23 -1.86 12.92
C ALA A 55 12.64 -3.17 12.36
N PRO A 56 11.31 -3.36 12.43
CA PRO A 56 10.64 -4.57 11.96
C PRO A 56 10.66 -4.65 10.44
N THR A 57 10.46 -5.86 9.92
CA THR A 57 9.97 -6.04 8.54
C THR A 57 8.45 -6.15 8.58
N ILE A 58 7.76 -5.17 8.02
CA ILE A 58 6.29 -5.21 7.86
C ILE A 58 6.00 -5.73 6.46
N GLU A 59 5.54 -6.99 6.34
CA GLU A 59 5.35 -7.66 5.06
C GLU A 59 4.42 -6.88 4.13
N PHE A 60 3.36 -6.28 4.67
CA PHE A 60 2.45 -5.44 3.89
C PHE A 60 3.17 -4.24 3.23
N LEU A 61 4.19 -3.66 3.88
CA LEU A 61 4.94 -2.53 3.37
C LEU A 61 6.15 -2.95 2.50
N ARG A 62 6.38 -4.26 2.34
CA ARG A 62 7.41 -4.76 1.44
C ARG A 62 6.99 -4.42 0.01
N SER A 63 7.86 -3.69 -0.69
CA SER A 63 7.74 -3.44 -2.12
C SER A 63 8.76 -4.30 -2.86
N GLU A 64 8.38 -4.86 -4.01
CA GLU A 64 9.34 -5.52 -4.87
C GLU A 64 10.23 -4.45 -5.50
N CYS A 65 11.39 -4.23 -4.88
CA CYS A 65 12.42 -3.38 -5.45
C CYS A 65 12.96 -4.06 -6.72
N LEU A 66 12.53 -3.63 -7.90
CA LEU A 66 12.95 -4.19 -9.19
C LEU A 66 14.43 -3.91 -9.57
N THR A 67 15.23 -3.27 -8.70
CA THR A 67 16.67 -3.12 -8.93
C THR A 67 17.44 -3.02 -7.61
N PRO A 68 18.45 -3.86 -7.36
CA PRO A 68 19.33 -3.68 -6.21
C PRO A 68 20.08 -2.34 -6.32
N PRO A 69 20.35 -1.64 -5.19
CA PRO A 69 21.16 -0.43 -5.22
C PRO A 69 22.56 -0.76 -5.77
N PRO A 70 23.18 0.14 -6.55
CA PRO A 70 24.52 -0.08 -7.07
C PRO A 70 25.48 -0.32 -5.91
N LYS A 71 26.23 -1.43 -5.98
CA LYS A 71 27.29 -1.73 -5.02
C LYS A 71 28.30 -0.58 -5.07
N VAL A 72 28.37 0.21 -3.99
CA VAL A 72 29.44 1.17 -3.81
C VAL A 72 30.72 0.38 -3.54
N THR A 73 31.49 0.09 -4.59
CA THR A 73 32.88 -0.35 -4.46
C THR A 73 33.69 0.82 -3.92
N LYS A 74 34.23 0.65 -2.71
CA LYS A 74 35.32 1.47 -2.20
C LYS A 74 36.61 1.16 -2.95
#